data_AF-A0A9Q1JGL5-F1
#
_entry.id   AF-A0A9Q1JGL5-F1
#
_cell.length_a   1.000
_cell.length_b   1.000
_cell.length_c   1.000
_cell.angle_alpha   90.00
_cell.angle_beta   90.00
_cell.angle_gamma   90.00
#
_symmetry.space_group_name_H-M   'P 1'
#
loop_
_entity.id
_entity.type
_entity.pdbx_description
1 polymer ?
#
loop_
_entity_poly.entity_id
_entity_poly.type
_entity_poly.pdbx_seq_one_letter_code
_entity_poly.pdbx_strand_id
1 'polypeptide(L)'
;MAAPTNEQVDGGDALLTAVQSDSDSDPVSEDGRLPEYVVKLVDREIGGDLKSLKKVGALLEKLTAENKLLEEQVLTVSSSVPLRVSSALSEAEQSRLEAESLLQRERLLSNTLQQHLQGAQPWADSLGQTLGQLDTIDRHMKYLQCLARIEELSDSIQQYLMTSSVWDAVEAVGSMAHLDLGLKESGCAHLQAFLRETLAFWHKILKDRLAGDLQEVLTQLQWPFISPPVDSLSPPANVQENYSQLELLVPQLLSLQTSDDLISEKPQPSRGVLPPDTPLSLPIQIMILPLNKRFRYHFTGNRQTNSLNKPEWYLTQVLMWMGNSSKFMEEKIQPILDRADAKINAKVELCRGLLSLAQEKLAHDAPRLLYDDALFCHLVDEILQFERELRTTHSYPSMLPGALHILLEETVFQKWLTVERKMAVEKVDTMLSAEGAWSSQYRDISDMDELKAPDCAETFMTLLLVITDRYQLVAVFAGPAQFPGSAEGAGG
;
A
#
# COMPACT_ATOMS: atom_id res chain seq x y z
N MET A 1 -22.86 18.93 -11.63
CA MET A 1 -22.71 18.89 -13.10
C MET A 1 -22.85 17.44 -13.54
N ALA A 2 -24.00 17.08 -14.11
CA ALA A 2 -24.19 15.85 -14.85
C ALA A 2 -24.97 16.24 -16.12
N ALA A 3 -24.38 15.93 -17.27
CA ALA A 3 -24.95 16.22 -18.59
C ALA A 3 -26.17 15.32 -18.87
N PRO A 4 -27.03 15.74 -19.82
CA PRO A 4 -27.28 14.80 -20.90
C PRO A 4 -27.38 15.50 -22.26
N THR A 5 -26.73 14.92 -23.27
CA THR A 5 -27.19 14.91 -24.66
C THR A 5 -26.37 13.87 -25.40
N ASN A 6 -26.99 12.81 -25.91
CA ASN A 6 -27.30 12.63 -27.33
C ASN A 6 -27.78 11.20 -27.59
N GLU A 7 -28.58 11.05 -28.65
CA GLU A 7 -28.88 9.86 -29.48
C GLU A 7 -30.39 9.80 -29.75
N GLN A 8 -30.84 10.36 -30.87
CA GLN A 8 -30.85 9.82 -32.24
C GLN A 8 -32.19 9.11 -32.55
N VAL A 9 -32.88 9.75 -33.49
CA VAL A 9 -34.04 9.27 -34.22
C VAL A 9 -33.54 8.41 -35.38
N ASP A 10 -34.06 7.20 -35.55
CA ASP A 10 -34.44 6.69 -36.88
C ASP A 10 -35.39 5.46 -36.81
N GLY A 11 -36.34 5.44 -37.74
CA GLY A 11 -36.87 4.26 -38.44
C GLY A 11 -37.72 3.21 -37.71
N GLY A 12 -38.99 3.06 -38.10
CA GLY A 12 -39.80 1.88 -37.76
C GLY A 12 -41.25 1.93 -38.22
N ASP A 13 -41.47 1.82 -39.53
CA ASP A 13 -42.73 1.53 -40.21
C ASP A 13 -43.31 0.17 -39.75
N ALA A 14 -44.61 0.07 -39.43
CA ALA A 14 -45.48 -1.10 -39.70
C ALA A 14 -46.83 -1.07 -38.96
N LEU A 15 -47.86 -1.54 -39.69
CA LEU A 15 -49.14 -2.13 -39.25
C LEU A 15 -50.33 -1.18 -39.00
N LEU A 16 -50.79 -0.58 -40.09
CA LEU A 16 -52.23 -0.54 -40.39
C LEU A 16 -52.68 -1.95 -40.81
N THR A 17 -53.51 -2.61 -40.01
CA THR A 17 -54.27 -3.78 -40.48
C THR A 17 -55.74 -3.63 -40.12
N ALA A 18 -56.56 -3.90 -41.13
CA ALA A 18 -57.99 -3.81 -41.17
C ALA A 18 -58.68 -4.71 -40.13
N VAL A 19 -59.83 -4.24 -39.63
CA VAL A 19 -60.93 -5.14 -39.26
C VAL A 19 -62.09 -4.78 -40.19
N GLN A 20 -62.31 -5.67 -41.15
CA GLN A 20 -63.36 -5.63 -42.14
C GLN A 20 -64.72 -5.88 -41.48
N SER A 21 -65.70 -5.13 -41.95
CA SER A 21 -67.13 -5.36 -41.76
C SER A 21 -67.58 -6.56 -42.61
N ASP A 22 -67.80 -7.71 -41.98
CA ASP A 22 -68.54 -8.82 -42.59
C ASP A 22 -70.04 -8.57 -42.40
N SER A 23 -70.66 -8.03 -43.44
CA SER A 23 -72.10 -8.05 -43.64
C SER A 23 -72.46 -9.17 -44.59
N ASP A 24 -72.43 -10.41 -44.09
CA ASP A 24 -72.98 -11.56 -44.80
C ASP A 24 -74.50 -11.54 -44.63
N SER A 25 -75.19 -11.11 -45.69
CA SER A 25 -76.64 -11.18 -45.80
C SER A 25 -76.97 -12.19 -46.88
N ASP A 26 -77.19 -13.43 -46.45
CA ASP A 26 -77.75 -14.47 -47.30
C ASP A 26 -79.19 -14.10 -47.72
N PRO A 27 -79.57 -14.32 -48.99
CA PRO A 27 -80.88 -13.94 -49.51
C PRO A 27 -81.95 -14.92 -49.03
N VAL A 28 -83.06 -14.39 -48.52
CA VAL A 28 -84.28 -15.14 -48.24
C VAL A 28 -84.76 -15.78 -49.56
N SER A 29 -84.69 -17.10 -49.63
CA SER A 29 -85.31 -17.90 -50.69
C SER A 29 -86.82 -17.91 -50.46
N GLU A 30 -87.54 -17.16 -51.29
CA GLU A 30 -88.99 -17.30 -51.48
C GLU A 30 -89.27 -18.65 -52.18
N ASP A 31 -89.36 -19.74 -51.40
CA ASP A 31 -90.00 -20.95 -51.88
C ASP A 31 -90.71 -21.63 -50.70
N GLY A 32 -92.04 -21.71 -50.78
CA GLY A 32 -92.94 -22.23 -49.74
C GLY A 32 -92.85 -23.75 -49.52
N ARG A 33 -91.66 -24.33 -49.57
CA ARG A 33 -91.41 -25.74 -49.23
C ARG A 33 -90.82 -25.82 -47.82
N LEU A 34 -91.55 -26.49 -46.92
CA LEU A 34 -91.08 -26.76 -45.56
C LEU A 34 -89.68 -27.45 -45.61
N PRO A 35 -88.69 -26.98 -44.82
CA PRO A 35 -87.32 -27.49 -44.87
C PRO A 35 -87.25 -29.00 -44.61
N GLU A 36 -86.42 -29.72 -45.35
CA GLU A 36 -86.26 -31.19 -45.30
C GLU A 36 -85.97 -31.73 -43.88
N TYR A 37 -85.36 -30.91 -43.01
CA TYR A 37 -85.15 -31.22 -41.59
C TYR A 37 -86.47 -31.40 -40.81
N VAL A 38 -87.48 -30.58 -41.11
CA VAL A 38 -88.81 -30.64 -40.49
C VAL A 38 -89.51 -31.95 -40.85
N VAL A 39 -89.38 -32.38 -42.11
CA VAL A 39 -89.93 -33.66 -42.58
C VAL A 39 -89.23 -34.85 -41.90
N LYS A 40 -87.90 -34.82 -41.79
CA LYS A 40 -87.13 -35.85 -41.04
C LYS A 40 -87.49 -35.91 -39.56
N LEU A 41 -87.73 -34.77 -38.92
CA LEU A 41 -88.14 -34.70 -37.52
C LEU A 41 -89.53 -35.33 -37.32
N VAL A 42 -90.45 -35.03 -38.24
CA VAL A 42 -91.81 -35.57 -38.25
C VAL A 42 -91.80 -37.08 -38.48
N ASP A 43 -91.03 -37.59 -39.46
CA ASP A 43 -90.91 -39.04 -39.70
C ASP A 43 -90.29 -39.80 -38.52
N ARG A 44 -89.23 -39.23 -37.89
CA ARG A 44 -88.51 -39.87 -36.79
C ARG A 44 -89.36 -40.00 -35.52
N GLU A 45 -90.19 -39.00 -35.23
CA GLU A 45 -90.92 -38.91 -33.96
C GLU A 45 -92.36 -39.44 -34.07
N ILE A 46 -92.92 -39.51 -35.29
CA ILE A 46 -94.34 -39.83 -35.52
C ILE A 46 -94.56 -41.16 -36.27
N GLY A 47 -93.55 -41.77 -36.92
CA GLY A 47 -93.52 -43.13 -37.53
C GLY A 47 -94.85 -43.85 -37.83
N GLY A 48 -95.08 -44.27 -39.09
CA GLY A 48 -96.36 -44.63 -39.72
C GLY A 48 -97.32 -45.68 -39.11
N ASP A 49 -97.69 -45.56 -37.83
CA ASP A 49 -98.80 -46.29 -37.21
C ASP A 49 -99.79 -45.30 -36.58
N LEU A 50 -101.10 -45.54 -36.68
CA LEU A 50 -102.12 -44.53 -36.34
C LEU A 50 -102.14 -44.12 -34.84
N LYS A 51 -101.41 -44.84 -33.97
CA LYS A 51 -101.31 -44.55 -32.52
C LYS A 51 -100.20 -43.57 -32.14
N SER A 52 -99.23 -43.31 -33.00
CA SER A 52 -98.13 -42.34 -32.76
C SER A 52 -98.53 -40.88 -32.98
N LEU A 53 -99.75 -40.62 -33.48
CA LEU A 53 -100.32 -39.26 -33.58
C LEU A 53 -100.40 -38.54 -32.22
N LYS A 54 -100.48 -39.27 -31.10
CA LYS A 54 -100.45 -38.68 -29.75
C LYS A 54 -99.13 -37.98 -29.42
N LYS A 55 -98.03 -38.32 -30.11
CA LYS A 55 -96.70 -37.70 -29.91
C LYS A 55 -96.57 -36.36 -30.62
N VAL A 56 -97.35 -36.13 -31.69
CA VAL A 56 -97.38 -34.86 -32.45
C VAL A 56 -97.76 -33.69 -31.54
N GLY A 57 -98.76 -33.87 -30.67
CA GLY A 57 -99.21 -32.84 -29.73
C GLY A 57 -98.12 -32.45 -28.73
N ALA A 58 -97.44 -33.44 -28.14
CA ALA A 58 -96.36 -33.19 -27.19
C ALA A 58 -95.13 -32.52 -27.84
N LEU A 59 -94.83 -32.85 -29.10
CA LEU A 59 -93.71 -32.27 -29.83
C LEU A 59 -94.01 -30.85 -30.31
N LEU A 60 -95.25 -30.58 -30.73
CA LEU A 60 -95.74 -29.23 -31.02
C LEU A 60 -95.73 -28.35 -29.77
N GLU A 61 -96.16 -28.87 -28.62
CA GLU A 61 -96.07 -28.15 -27.34
C GLU A 61 -94.61 -27.86 -26.95
N LYS A 62 -93.69 -28.80 -27.14
CA LYS A 62 -92.27 -28.59 -26.84
C LYS A 62 -91.65 -27.53 -27.76
N LEU A 63 -91.86 -27.63 -29.07
CA LEU A 63 -91.33 -26.66 -30.04
C LEU A 63 -91.96 -25.28 -29.88
N THR A 64 -93.24 -25.19 -29.53
CA THR A 64 -93.88 -23.88 -29.25
C THR A 64 -93.41 -23.29 -27.92
N ALA A 65 -93.13 -24.11 -26.91
CA ALA A 65 -92.51 -23.64 -25.67
C ALA A 65 -91.06 -23.17 -25.88
N GLU A 66 -90.27 -23.90 -26.68
CA GLU A 66 -88.89 -23.50 -27.03
C GLU A 66 -88.88 -22.22 -27.88
N ASN A 67 -89.78 -22.08 -28.86
CA ASN A 67 -89.89 -20.84 -29.65
C ASN A 67 -90.33 -19.65 -28.78
N LYS A 68 -91.29 -19.84 -27.87
CA LYS A 68 -91.68 -18.78 -26.92
C LYS A 68 -90.52 -18.37 -26.02
N LEU A 69 -89.74 -19.33 -25.52
CA LEU A 69 -88.57 -19.04 -24.69
C LEU A 69 -87.49 -18.27 -25.46
N LEU A 70 -87.23 -18.66 -26.71
CA LEU A 70 -86.27 -17.96 -27.58
C LEU A 70 -86.76 -16.57 -27.96
N GLU A 71 -88.04 -16.40 -28.29
CA GLU A 71 -88.64 -15.09 -28.54
C GLU A 71 -88.56 -14.18 -27.32
N GLU A 72 -88.88 -14.70 -26.12
CA GLU A 72 -88.72 -13.96 -24.85
C GLU A 72 -87.25 -13.58 -24.61
N GLN A 73 -86.31 -14.50 -24.81
CA GLN A 73 -84.87 -14.21 -24.68
C GLN A 73 -84.40 -13.15 -25.67
N VAL A 74 -84.82 -13.23 -26.95
CA VAL A 74 -84.47 -12.23 -27.97
C VAL A 74 -85.07 -10.88 -27.63
N LEU A 75 -86.33 -10.81 -27.17
CA LEU A 75 -86.96 -9.56 -26.72
C LEU A 75 -86.27 -8.94 -25.51
N THR A 76 -85.83 -9.79 -24.57
CA THR A 76 -85.12 -9.34 -23.37
C THR A 76 -83.72 -8.84 -23.72
N VAL A 77 -83.01 -9.51 -24.64
CA VAL A 77 -81.70 -9.09 -25.14
C VAL A 77 -81.82 -7.84 -26.02
N SER A 78 -82.81 -7.77 -26.90
CA SER A 78 -83.01 -6.63 -27.81
C SER A 78 -83.45 -5.35 -27.09
N SER A 79 -84.13 -5.48 -25.94
CA SER A 79 -84.53 -4.33 -25.12
C SER A 79 -83.43 -3.91 -24.11
N SER A 80 -82.68 -4.87 -23.55
CA SER A 80 -81.66 -4.58 -22.53
C SER A 80 -80.29 -4.18 -23.10
N VAL A 81 -79.89 -4.69 -24.27
CA VAL A 81 -78.59 -4.38 -24.87
C VAL A 81 -78.48 -2.90 -25.30
N PRO A 82 -79.46 -2.28 -25.99
CA PRO A 82 -79.38 -0.86 -26.34
C PRO A 82 -79.32 0.06 -25.12
N LEU A 83 -80.06 -0.27 -24.04
CA LEU A 83 -80.05 0.49 -22.79
C LEU A 83 -78.71 0.37 -22.05
N ARG A 84 -78.11 -0.82 -22.03
CA ARG A 84 -76.77 -1.03 -21.46
C ARG A 84 -75.69 -0.33 -22.29
N VAL A 85 -75.80 -0.38 -23.62
CA VAL A 85 -74.87 0.32 -24.52
C VAL A 85 -75.02 1.84 -24.39
N SER A 86 -76.24 2.38 -24.29
CA SER A 86 -76.44 3.81 -24.07
C SER A 86 -75.99 4.25 -22.67
N SER A 87 -76.18 3.43 -21.64
CA SER A 87 -75.65 3.69 -20.28
C SER A 87 -74.13 3.69 -20.29
N ALA A 88 -73.50 2.68 -20.90
CA ALA A 88 -72.05 2.59 -21.02
C ALA A 88 -71.47 3.73 -21.87
N LEU A 89 -72.17 4.16 -22.93
CA LEU A 89 -71.77 5.30 -23.74
C LEU A 89 -71.88 6.62 -22.96
N SER A 90 -72.95 6.81 -22.20
CA SER A 90 -73.12 7.97 -21.31
C SER A 90 -72.06 7.99 -20.20
N GLU A 91 -71.75 6.85 -19.60
CA GLU A 91 -70.68 6.72 -18.60
C GLU A 91 -69.30 6.97 -19.23
N ALA A 92 -69.06 6.52 -20.46
CA ALA A 92 -67.83 6.78 -21.20
C ALA A 92 -67.69 8.26 -21.58
N GLU A 93 -68.77 8.92 -21.99
CA GLU A 93 -68.79 10.36 -22.27
C GLU A 93 -68.56 11.18 -21.00
N GLN A 94 -69.18 10.78 -19.88
CA GLN A 94 -68.95 11.42 -18.59
C GLN A 94 -67.50 11.22 -18.11
N SER A 95 -66.96 10.01 -18.25
CA SER A 95 -65.55 9.73 -17.94
C SER A 95 -64.60 10.54 -18.81
N ARG A 96 -64.93 10.76 -20.10
CA ARG A 96 -64.16 11.60 -21.01
C ARG A 96 -64.16 13.07 -20.55
N LEU A 97 -65.33 13.60 -20.20
CA LEU A 97 -65.45 14.97 -19.69
C LEU A 97 -64.69 15.16 -18.37
N GLU A 98 -64.73 14.16 -17.48
CA GLU A 98 -63.95 14.15 -16.25
C GLU A 98 -62.44 14.12 -16.54
N ALA A 99 -62.00 13.28 -17.47
CA ALA A 99 -60.60 13.21 -17.90
C ALA A 99 -60.11 14.54 -18.53
N GLU A 100 -60.94 15.18 -19.35
CA GLU A 100 -60.65 16.51 -19.91
C GLU A 100 -60.54 17.57 -18.81
N SER A 101 -61.43 17.54 -17.81
CA SER A 101 -61.37 18.46 -16.67
C SER A 101 -60.10 18.25 -15.82
N LEU A 102 -59.67 16.99 -15.63
CA LEU A 102 -58.44 16.66 -14.92
C LEU A 102 -57.20 17.13 -15.67
N LEU A 103 -57.15 16.96 -16.99
CA LEU A 103 -56.07 17.48 -17.84
C LEU A 103 -56.00 19.01 -17.80
N GLN A 104 -57.14 19.70 -17.81
CA GLN A 104 -57.14 21.16 -17.64
C GLN A 104 -56.61 21.58 -16.27
N ARG A 105 -57.02 20.86 -15.21
CA ARG A 105 -56.56 21.14 -13.84
C ARG A 105 -55.06 20.86 -13.69
N GLU A 106 -54.56 19.78 -14.26
CA GLU A 106 -53.13 19.43 -14.29
C GLU A 106 -52.32 20.51 -15.01
N ARG A 107 -52.75 20.96 -16.20
CA ARG A 107 -52.11 22.06 -16.93
C ARG A 107 -52.08 23.35 -16.13
N LEU A 108 -53.20 23.71 -15.49
CA LEU A 108 -53.26 24.91 -14.65
C LEU A 108 -52.26 24.78 -13.50
N LEU A 109 -52.28 23.65 -12.79
CA LEU A 109 -51.43 23.40 -11.64
C LEU A 109 -49.95 23.40 -12.03
N SER A 110 -49.59 22.79 -13.15
CA SER A 110 -48.23 22.79 -13.73
C SER A 110 -47.76 24.21 -14.05
N ASN A 111 -48.60 25.01 -14.71
CA ASN A 111 -48.29 26.42 -15.00
C ASN A 111 -48.10 27.25 -13.71
N THR A 112 -48.96 27.04 -12.71
CA THR A 112 -48.83 27.71 -11.40
C THR A 112 -47.54 27.29 -10.68
N LEU A 113 -47.20 25.99 -10.71
CA LEU A 113 -45.95 25.46 -10.16
C LEU A 113 -44.73 26.07 -10.84
N GLN A 114 -44.76 26.19 -12.16
CA GLN A 114 -43.67 26.76 -12.93
C GLN A 114 -43.51 28.27 -12.69
N GLN A 115 -44.61 29.01 -12.52
CA GLN A 115 -44.56 30.41 -12.08
C GLN A 115 -43.98 30.56 -10.67
N HIS A 116 -44.38 29.70 -9.72
CA HIS A 116 -43.80 29.71 -8.37
C HIS A 116 -42.32 29.35 -8.38
N LEU A 117 -41.90 28.36 -9.19
CA LEU A 117 -40.49 28.00 -9.35
C LEU A 117 -39.68 29.15 -9.96
N GLN A 118 -40.19 29.81 -11.01
CA GLN A 118 -39.54 30.98 -11.61
C GLN A 118 -39.46 32.16 -10.63
N GLY A 119 -40.50 32.38 -9.82
CA GLY A 119 -40.49 33.40 -8.77
C GLY A 119 -39.55 33.08 -7.61
N ALA A 120 -39.35 31.79 -7.30
CA ALA A 120 -38.44 31.32 -6.24
C ALA A 120 -36.97 31.27 -6.70
N GLN A 121 -36.71 31.11 -8.00
CA GLN A 121 -35.37 31.08 -8.59
C GLN A 121 -34.47 32.26 -8.17
N PRO A 122 -34.88 33.54 -8.27
CA PRO A 122 -34.01 34.65 -7.89
C PRO A 122 -33.70 34.67 -6.38
N TRP A 123 -34.63 34.22 -5.53
CA TRP A 123 -34.36 34.09 -4.10
C TRP A 123 -33.41 32.92 -3.82
N ALA A 124 -33.56 31.80 -4.52
CA ALA A 124 -32.63 30.67 -4.43
C ALA A 124 -31.22 31.06 -4.90
N ASP A 125 -31.10 31.82 -5.99
CA ASP A 125 -29.82 32.34 -6.48
C ASP A 125 -29.21 33.34 -5.49
N SER A 126 -30.01 34.25 -4.92
CA SER A 126 -29.57 35.18 -3.88
C SER A 126 -29.09 34.44 -2.63
N LEU A 127 -29.82 33.42 -2.19
CA LEU A 127 -29.43 32.60 -1.05
C LEU A 127 -28.14 31.82 -1.37
N GLY A 128 -28.02 31.26 -2.56
CA GLY A 128 -26.81 30.61 -3.05
C GLY A 128 -25.59 31.55 -3.04
N GLN A 129 -25.76 32.81 -3.45
CA GLN A 129 -24.70 33.82 -3.36
C GLN A 129 -24.33 34.13 -1.91
N THR A 130 -25.30 34.30 -1.01
CA THR A 130 -25.01 34.55 0.41
C THR A 130 -24.34 33.36 1.09
N LEU A 131 -24.72 32.13 0.74
CA LEU A 131 -24.08 30.90 1.24
C LEU A 131 -22.65 30.77 0.68
N GLY A 132 -22.42 31.14 -0.58
CA GLY A 132 -21.08 31.19 -1.16
C GLY A 132 -20.17 32.24 -0.50
N GLN A 133 -20.73 33.41 -0.16
CA GLN A 133 -20.01 34.42 0.63
C GLN A 133 -19.69 33.91 2.04
N LEU A 134 -20.64 33.23 2.69
CA LEU A 134 -20.45 32.64 4.01
C LEU A 134 -19.35 31.56 4.00
N ASP A 135 -19.35 30.67 3.00
CA ASP A 135 -18.29 29.67 2.80
C ASP A 135 -16.93 30.34 2.57
N THR A 136 -16.89 31.42 1.80
CA THR A 136 -15.67 32.20 1.59
C THR A 136 -15.15 32.81 2.89
N ILE A 137 -16.02 33.40 3.71
CA ILE A 137 -15.64 33.98 5.01
C ILE A 137 -15.19 32.88 5.97
N ASP A 138 -15.87 31.73 6.01
CA ASP A 138 -15.51 30.59 6.85
C ASP A 138 -14.11 30.06 6.51
N ARG A 139 -13.76 29.97 5.22
CA ARG A 139 -12.41 29.61 4.77
C ARG A 139 -11.34 30.60 5.22
N HIS A 140 -11.59 31.90 5.07
CA HIS A 140 -10.65 32.94 5.53
C HIS A 140 -10.49 32.91 7.06
N MET A 141 -11.59 32.68 7.79
CA MET A 141 -11.57 32.56 9.24
C MET A 141 -10.70 31.38 9.69
N LYS A 142 -10.89 30.20 9.07
CA LYS A 142 -10.06 29.01 9.33
C LYS A 142 -8.58 29.26 9.01
N TYR A 143 -8.28 29.94 7.90
CA TYR A 143 -6.91 30.30 7.54
C TYR A 143 -6.25 31.19 8.61
N LEU A 144 -6.95 32.24 9.07
CA LEU A 144 -6.45 33.13 10.12
C LEU A 144 -6.32 32.41 11.47
N GLN A 145 -7.24 31.52 11.81
CA GLN A 145 -7.15 30.68 13.01
C GLN A 145 -5.91 29.76 12.97
N CYS A 146 -5.61 29.16 11.82
CA CYS A 146 -4.39 28.39 11.64
C CYS A 146 -3.14 29.26 11.84
N LEU A 147 -3.08 30.45 11.23
CA LEU A 147 -1.95 31.36 11.43
C LEU A 147 -1.79 31.78 12.90
N ALA A 148 -2.86 32.20 13.55
CA ALA A 148 -2.84 32.56 14.96
C ALA A 148 -2.36 31.39 15.82
N ARG A 149 -2.78 30.15 15.51
CA ARG A 149 -2.32 28.97 16.22
C ARG A 149 -0.82 28.70 16.03
N ILE A 150 -0.28 28.93 14.83
CA ILE A 150 1.15 28.77 14.55
C ILE A 150 1.96 29.82 15.33
N GLU A 151 1.48 31.07 15.36
CA GLU A 151 2.10 32.15 16.14
C GLU A 151 2.05 31.86 17.64
N GLU A 152 0.90 31.46 18.19
CA GLU A 152 0.77 31.04 19.60
C GLU A 152 1.73 29.92 19.98
N LEU A 153 1.87 28.90 19.12
CA LEU A 153 2.80 27.80 19.34
C LEU A 153 4.25 28.29 19.29
N SER A 154 4.58 29.16 18.35
CA SER A 154 5.91 29.79 18.23
C SER A 154 6.26 30.60 19.50
N ASP A 155 5.33 31.43 19.97
CA ASP A 155 5.50 32.21 21.20
C ASP A 155 5.65 31.32 22.43
N SER A 156 4.86 30.25 22.50
CA SER A 156 4.94 29.26 23.58
C SER A 156 6.30 28.56 23.59
N ILE A 157 6.80 28.11 22.43
CA ILE A 157 8.13 27.51 22.29
C ILE A 157 9.21 28.48 22.76
N GLN A 158 9.14 29.75 22.33
CA GLN A 158 10.08 30.78 22.76
C GLN A 158 10.04 30.97 24.29
N GLN A 159 8.84 31.03 24.89
CA GLN A 159 8.69 31.18 26.33
C GLN A 159 9.24 29.97 27.10
N TYR A 160 8.95 28.74 26.66
CA TYR A 160 9.45 27.51 27.27
C TYR A 160 10.98 27.40 27.19
N LEU A 161 11.56 27.85 26.08
CA LEU A 161 13.02 27.92 25.94
C LEU A 161 13.66 28.89 26.95
N MET A 162 13.01 30.03 27.22
CA MET A 162 13.46 31.04 28.19
C MET A 162 13.32 30.59 29.64
N THR A 163 12.30 29.78 29.96
CA THR A 163 12.07 29.25 31.32
C THR A 163 12.80 27.93 31.58
N SER A 164 13.63 27.47 30.64
CA SER A 164 14.34 26.18 30.68
C SER A 164 13.44 24.95 30.74
N SER A 165 12.18 25.05 30.33
CA SER A 165 11.29 23.89 30.17
C SER A 165 11.43 23.30 28.76
N VAL A 166 12.46 22.49 28.54
CA VAL A 166 12.76 21.95 27.20
C VAL A 166 11.74 20.90 26.76
N TRP A 167 11.15 20.16 27.69
CA TRP A 167 10.14 19.14 27.38
C TRP A 167 8.89 19.75 26.75
N ASP A 168 8.33 20.79 27.37
CA ASP A 168 7.14 21.48 26.88
C ASP A 168 7.39 22.12 25.50
N ALA A 169 8.62 22.62 25.27
CA ALA A 169 9.01 23.14 23.95
C ALA A 169 9.02 22.05 22.87
N VAL A 170 9.49 20.83 23.18
CA VAL A 170 9.47 19.69 22.25
C VAL A 170 8.03 19.24 21.97
N GLU A 171 7.17 19.21 22.98
CA GLU A 171 5.75 18.87 22.80
C GLU A 171 4.99 19.91 21.94
N ALA A 172 5.32 21.20 22.12
CA ALA A 172 4.77 22.27 21.28
C ALA A 172 5.22 22.15 19.82
N VAL A 173 6.47 21.75 19.56
CA VAL A 173 6.94 21.43 18.19
C VAL A 173 6.25 20.19 17.63
N GLY A 174 6.04 19.14 18.44
CA GLY A 174 5.24 17.98 18.04
C GLY A 174 3.80 18.34 17.68
N SER A 175 3.19 19.27 18.40
CA SER A 175 1.87 19.82 18.08
C SER A 175 1.87 20.58 16.75
N MET A 176 2.92 21.34 16.47
CA MET A 176 3.12 22.04 15.19
C MET A 176 3.31 21.06 14.02
N ALA A 177 4.03 19.96 14.23
CA ALA A 177 4.17 18.87 13.26
C ALA A 177 2.83 18.18 12.94
N HIS A 178 2.00 17.94 13.95
CA HIS A 178 0.65 17.40 13.75
C HIS A 178 -0.24 18.36 12.93
N LEU A 179 -0.08 19.68 13.12
CA LEU A 179 -0.76 20.68 12.29
C LEU A 179 -0.29 20.62 10.82
N ASP A 180 1.00 20.40 10.55
CA ASP A 180 1.50 20.22 9.17
C ASP A 180 0.88 18.99 8.52
N LEU A 181 0.82 17.87 9.25
CA LEU A 181 0.20 16.64 8.76
C LEU A 181 -1.27 16.84 8.39
N GLY A 182 -2.05 17.50 9.26
CA GLY A 182 -3.45 17.83 9.01
C GLY A 182 -3.65 18.81 7.86
N LEU A 183 -2.64 19.63 7.55
CA LEU A 183 -2.66 20.56 6.43
C LEU A 183 -2.17 19.93 5.12
N LYS A 184 -1.53 18.75 5.10
CA LYS A 184 -1.02 18.12 3.85
C LYS A 184 -2.12 17.91 2.80
N GLU A 185 -3.36 17.67 3.21
CA GLU A 185 -4.51 17.49 2.30
C GLU A 185 -5.08 18.82 1.76
N SER A 186 -4.64 19.95 2.30
CA SER A 186 -5.11 21.28 1.90
C SER A 186 -4.42 21.78 0.64
N GLY A 187 -5.13 22.59 -0.16
CA GLY A 187 -4.55 23.31 -1.30
C GLY A 187 -3.76 24.58 -0.92
N CYS A 188 -3.66 24.90 0.38
CA CYS A 188 -3.05 26.15 0.87
C CYS A 188 -1.51 26.07 0.90
N ALA A 189 -0.87 26.17 -0.26
CA ALA A 189 0.59 26.06 -0.39
C ALA A 189 1.38 27.09 0.45
N HIS A 190 0.91 28.34 0.55
CA HIS A 190 1.60 29.39 1.31
C HIS A 190 1.56 29.16 2.82
N LEU A 191 0.43 28.68 3.35
CA LEU A 191 0.29 28.35 4.78
C LEU A 191 1.16 27.16 5.15
N GLN A 192 1.16 26.12 4.31
CA GLN A 192 2.03 24.96 4.49
C GLN A 192 3.50 25.35 4.44
N ALA A 193 3.91 26.18 3.48
CA ALA A 193 5.29 26.66 3.38
C ALA A 193 5.72 27.43 4.64
N PHE A 194 4.90 28.39 5.08
CA PHE A 194 5.16 29.16 6.30
C PHE A 194 5.25 28.26 7.55
N LEU A 195 4.33 27.30 7.68
CA LEU A 195 4.35 26.33 8.79
C LEU A 195 5.62 25.47 8.76
N ARG A 196 6.02 24.96 7.60
CA ARG A 196 7.23 24.14 7.46
C ARG A 196 8.50 24.93 7.72
N GLU A 197 8.57 26.18 7.29
CA GLU A 197 9.69 27.07 7.59
C GLU A 197 9.80 27.34 9.10
N THR A 198 8.66 27.63 9.74
CA THR A 198 8.59 27.86 11.19
C THR A 198 8.93 26.61 11.99
N LEU A 199 8.40 25.45 11.57
CA LEU A 199 8.72 24.15 12.15
C LEU A 199 10.21 23.85 12.01
N ALA A 200 10.78 23.99 10.80
CA ALA A 200 12.20 23.75 10.55
C ALA A 200 13.11 24.68 11.36
N PHE A 201 12.70 25.93 11.55
CA PHE A 201 13.41 26.90 12.38
C PHE A 201 13.45 26.45 13.86
N TRP A 202 12.31 26.16 14.46
CA TRP A 202 12.25 25.75 15.87
C TRP A 202 12.86 24.37 16.12
N HIS A 203 12.63 23.44 15.19
CA HIS A 203 13.23 22.12 15.21
C HIS A 203 14.76 22.20 15.23
N LYS A 204 15.34 23.05 14.39
CA LYS A 204 16.80 23.26 14.36
C LYS A 204 17.32 23.79 15.70
N ILE A 205 16.66 24.79 16.28
CA ILE A 205 17.08 25.38 17.56
C ILE A 205 17.04 24.32 18.68
N LEU A 206 15.94 23.57 18.78
CA LEU A 206 15.80 22.52 19.79
C LEU A 206 16.78 21.37 19.58
N LYS A 207 16.96 20.94 18.33
CA LYS A 207 17.93 19.88 17.97
C LYS A 207 19.35 20.31 18.33
N ASP A 208 19.76 21.53 18.02
CA ASP A 208 21.10 22.04 18.35
C ASP A 208 21.31 22.13 19.87
N ARG A 209 20.31 22.61 20.63
CA ARG A 209 20.36 22.67 22.10
C ARG A 209 20.45 21.28 22.72
N LEU A 210 19.50 20.39 22.41
CA LEU A 210 19.43 19.04 22.96
C LEU A 210 20.65 18.19 22.55
N ALA A 211 21.15 18.37 21.33
CA ALA A 211 22.38 17.70 20.89
C ALA A 211 23.61 18.21 21.65
N GLY A 212 23.67 19.51 21.97
CA GLY A 212 24.69 20.08 22.85
C GLY A 212 24.65 19.46 24.24
N ASP A 213 23.48 19.49 24.88
CA ASP A 213 23.27 18.94 26.23
C ASP A 213 23.62 17.44 26.26
N LEU A 214 23.18 16.66 25.26
CA LEU A 214 23.52 15.23 25.16
C LEU A 214 25.02 15.02 24.96
N GLN A 215 25.69 15.82 24.13
CA GLN A 215 27.14 15.71 23.92
C GLN A 215 27.94 16.02 25.19
N GLU A 216 27.50 17.01 25.98
CA GLU A 216 28.13 17.33 27.25
C GLU A 216 28.00 16.17 28.24
N VAL A 217 26.79 15.61 28.40
CA VAL A 217 26.55 14.44 29.25
C VAL A 217 27.37 13.23 28.81
N LEU A 218 27.39 12.93 27.51
CA LEU A 218 28.18 11.85 26.94
C LEU A 218 29.68 12.05 27.20
N THR A 219 30.19 13.27 27.06
CA THR A 219 31.59 13.60 27.35
C THR A 219 31.94 13.35 28.82
N GLN A 220 31.04 13.70 29.75
CA GLN A 220 31.24 13.43 31.18
C GLN A 220 31.18 11.93 31.52
N LEU A 221 30.41 11.15 30.75
CA LEU A 221 30.38 9.69 30.81
C LEU A 221 31.56 9.02 30.07
N GLN A 222 32.53 9.81 29.60
CA GLN A 222 33.69 9.34 28.82
C GLN A 222 33.32 8.62 27.52
N TRP A 223 32.16 8.93 26.95
CA TRP A 223 31.76 8.47 25.62
C TRP A 223 32.50 9.25 24.52
N PRO A 224 32.91 8.60 23.41
CA PRO A 224 32.77 7.18 23.11
C PRO A 224 33.82 6.29 23.81
N PHE A 225 33.46 5.04 24.07
CA PHE A 225 34.38 4.04 24.64
C PHE A 225 35.34 3.49 23.57
N ILE A 226 36.49 4.13 23.48
CA ILE A 226 37.51 3.84 22.47
C ILE A 226 38.30 2.59 22.82
N SER A 227 38.48 2.38 24.12
CA SER A 227 39.16 1.23 24.72
C SER A 227 38.13 0.43 25.53
N PRO A 228 38.36 -0.87 25.77
CA PRO A 228 37.49 -1.64 26.65
C PRO A 228 37.34 -0.93 28.02
N PRO A 229 36.13 -0.92 28.59
CA PRO A 229 35.88 -0.26 29.86
C PRO A 229 36.78 -0.89 30.93
N VAL A 230 37.73 -0.11 31.43
CA VAL A 230 38.54 -0.49 32.58
C VAL A 230 37.72 -0.10 33.80
N ASP A 231 37.38 -1.07 34.65
CA ASP A 231 36.65 -0.79 35.90
C ASP A 231 37.50 0.17 36.75
N SER A 232 37.14 1.46 36.76
CA SER A 232 37.82 2.44 37.59
C SER A 232 37.49 2.17 39.06
N LEU A 233 38.52 2.17 39.91
CA LEU A 233 38.38 1.93 41.36
C LEU A 233 37.55 3.01 42.09
N SER A 234 37.19 4.10 41.40
CA SER A 234 36.26 5.13 41.86
C SER A 234 35.25 5.47 40.75
N PRO A 235 33.92 5.37 41.00
CA PRO A 235 32.94 5.91 40.08
C PRO A 235 33.04 7.44 40.07
N PRO A 236 32.94 8.11 38.89
CA PRO A 236 32.88 9.56 38.83
C PRO A 236 31.76 10.10 39.73
N ALA A 237 32.01 11.21 40.43
CA ALA A 237 31.12 11.73 41.47
C ALA A 237 29.69 12.07 41.00
N ASN A 238 29.43 12.17 39.69
CA ASN A 238 28.14 12.60 39.11
C ASN A 238 27.52 11.57 38.15
N VAL A 239 27.96 10.31 38.15
CA VAL A 239 27.48 9.29 37.19
C VAL A 239 25.96 9.11 37.24
N GLN A 240 25.37 9.07 38.43
CA GLN A 240 23.93 8.88 38.59
C GLN A 240 23.12 10.07 38.05
N GLU A 241 23.62 11.30 38.26
CA GLU A 241 22.99 12.53 37.76
C GLU A 241 23.08 12.58 36.23
N ASN A 242 24.23 12.25 35.66
CA ASN A 242 24.43 12.16 34.21
C ASN A 242 23.51 11.10 33.58
N TYR A 243 23.31 9.96 34.24
CA TYR A 243 22.33 8.98 33.80
C TYR A 243 20.91 9.52 33.88
N SER A 244 20.51 10.20 34.97
CA SER A 244 19.17 10.81 35.03
C SER A 244 18.94 11.87 33.96
N GLN A 245 19.97 12.64 33.59
CA GLN A 245 19.89 13.60 32.49
C GLN A 245 19.73 12.88 31.15
N LEU A 246 20.41 11.75 30.94
CA LEU A 246 20.24 10.90 29.76
C LEU A 246 18.81 10.34 29.66
N GLU A 247 18.20 9.94 30.78
CA GLU A 247 16.80 9.48 30.83
C GLU A 247 15.81 10.57 30.41
N LEU A 248 16.15 11.85 30.57
CA LEU A 248 15.32 12.98 30.14
C LEU A 248 15.58 13.36 28.68
N LEU A 249 16.85 13.44 28.28
CA LEU A 249 17.27 13.92 26.95
C LEU A 249 16.93 12.95 25.82
N VAL A 250 17.09 11.64 26.04
CA VAL A 250 16.84 10.64 24.99
C VAL A 250 15.36 10.63 24.55
N PRO A 251 14.37 10.57 25.45
CA PRO A 251 12.97 10.64 25.03
C PRO A 251 12.59 11.97 24.38
N GLN A 252 13.18 13.10 24.81
CA GLN A 252 12.98 14.40 24.15
C GLN A 252 13.45 14.38 22.69
N LEU A 253 14.64 13.83 22.46
CA LEU A 253 15.20 13.67 21.12
C LEU A 253 14.39 12.69 20.26
N LEU A 254 13.82 11.63 20.85
CA LEU A 254 12.91 10.72 20.14
C LEU A 254 11.61 11.42 19.74
N SER A 255 11.01 12.21 20.64
CA SER A 255 9.79 12.97 20.34
C SER A 255 10.02 13.93 19.18
N LEU A 256 11.17 14.60 19.17
CA LEU A 256 11.59 15.51 18.10
C LEU A 256 11.84 14.79 16.76
N GLN A 257 12.08 13.47 16.74
CA GLN A 257 12.32 12.70 15.53
C GLN A 257 11.14 12.75 14.54
N THR A 258 9.90 12.76 15.04
CA THR A 258 8.69 12.89 14.20
C THR A 258 8.69 14.15 13.34
N SER A 259 9.23 15.24 13.87
CA SER A 259 9.38 16.50 13.14
C SER A 259 10.57 16.46 12.17
N ASP A 260 11.66 15.78 12.54
CA ASP A 260 12.85 15.60 11.68
C ASP A 260 12.50 14.81 10.40
N ASP A 261 11.64 13.80 10.51
CA ASP A 261 11.18 12.97 9.38
C ASP A 261 10.33 13.78 8.40
N LEU A 262 9.43 14.63 8.90
CA LEU A 262 8.62 15.54 8.06
C LEU A 262 9.47 16.58 7.33
N ILE A 263 10.51 17.10 7.98
CA ILE A 263 11.45 18.05 7.38
C ILE A 263 12.38 17.35 6.37
N SER A 264 12.72 16.09 6.61
CA SER A 264 13.63 15.28 5.79
C SER A 264 12.97 14.54 4.63
N GLU A 265 11.67 14.74 4.34
CA GLU A 265 11.02 14.34 3.08
C GLU A 265 11.66 15.06 1.86
N LYS A 266 12.93 14.78 1.59
CA LYS A 266 13.55 14.96 0.28
C LYS A 266 13.24 13.70 -0.51
N PRO A 267 12.58 13.80 -1.68
CA PRO A 267 12.47 12.67 -2.60
C PRO A 267 13.86 12.40 -3.15
N GLN A 268 14.62 11.52 -2.50
CA GLN A 268 15.79 10.94 -3.15
C GLN A 268 15.31 9.84 -4.09
N PRO A 269 15.65 9.89 -5.38
CA PRO A 269 15.41 8.77 -6.27
C PRO A 269 16.36 7.65 -5.83
N SER A 270 15.82 6.65 -5.14
CA SER A 270 16.57 5.43 -4.83
C SER A 270 16.92 4.71 -6.13
N ARG A 271 18.14 4.92 -6.61
CA ARG A 271 18.79 4.00 -7.54
C ARG A 271 19.22 2.78 -6.73
N GLY A 272 18.39 1.75 -6.67
CA GLY A 272 18.80 0.45 -6.13
C GLY A 272 17.70 -0.36 -5.49
N VAL A 273 17.86 -1.68 -5.55
CA VAL A 273 16.97 -2.77 -5.09
C VAL A 273 16.92 -2.89 -3.55
N LEU A 274 17.41 -1.89 -2.81
CA LEU A 274 17.50 -1.94 -1.34
C LEU A 274 16.23 -1.34 -0.68
N PRO A 275 15.79 -1.88 0.46
CA PRO A 275 14.73 -1.25 1.25
C PRO A 275 15.16 0.17 1.63
N PRO A 276 14.21 1.13 1.73
CA PRO A 276 14.53 2.52 1.98
C PRO A 276 15.41 2.66 3.24
N ASP A 277 16.53 3.37 3.11
CA ASP A 277 17.45 3.69 4.20
C ASP A 277 16.67 4.38 5.32
N THR A 278 16.15 3.59 6.26
CA THR A 278 15.47 4.13 7.43
C THR A 278 16.49 4.95 8.20
N PRO A 279 16.28 6.26 8.38
CA PRO A 279 17.25 7.10 9.06
C PRO A 279 17.44 6.59 10.49
N LEU A 280 18.68 6.70 10.98
CA LEU A 280 18.99 6.33 12.36
C LEU A 280 18.19 7.21 13.32
N SER A 281 17.85 6.69 14.51
CA SER A 281 17.20 7.54 15.50
C SER A 281 18.07 8.73 15.91
N LEU A 282 17.44 9.88 16.19
CA LEU A 282 18.15 11.13 16.45
C LEU A 282 19.20 11.04 17.59
N PRO A 283 18.92 10.37 18.74
CA PRO A 283 19.95 10.20 19.77
C PRO A 283 21.15 9.40 19.26
N ILE A 284 20.92 8.35 18.49
CA ILE A 284 22.00 7.50 17.94
C ILE A 284 22.82 8.27 16.91
N GLN A 285 22.19 9.08 16.06
CA GLN A 285 22.89 9.98 15.14
C GLN A 285 23.90 10.87 15.91
N ILE A 286 23.46 11.48 17.02
CA ILE A 286 24.31 12.35 17.85
C ILE A 286 25.44 11.54 18.51
N MET A 287 25.14 10.37 19.07
CA MET A 287 26.11 9.50 19.71
C MET A 287 27.23 9.01 18.77
N ILE A 288 26.95 8.89 17.47
CA ILE A 288 27.91 8.46 16.45
C ILE A 288 28.82 9.59 15.98
N LEU A 289 28.43 10.87 16.12
CA LEU A 289 29.22 12.01 15.62
C LEU A 289 30.70 12.01 16.05
N PRO A 290 31.07 11.74 17.32
CA PRO A 290 32.46 11.67 17.73
C PRO A 290 33.23 10.54 17.03
N LEU A 291 32.59 9.37 16.87
CA LEU A 291 33.16 8.21 16.18
C LEU A 291 33.34 8.49 14.68
N ASN A 292 32.37 9.15 14.05
CA ASN A 292 32.44 9.57 12.66
C ASN A 292 33.61 10.54 12.43
N LYS A 293 33.71 11.61 13.24
CA LYS A 293 34.83 12.57 13.15
C LYS A 293 36.18 11.86 13.26
N ARG A 294 36.27 10.89 14.17
CA ARG A 294 37.49 10.10 14.36
C ARG A 294 37.78 9.18 13.18
N PHE A 295 36.78 8.46 12.69
CA PHE A 295 36.91 7.59 11.53
C PHE A 295 37.41 8.38 10.33
N ARG A 296 36.78 9.52 10.03
CA ARG A 296 37.21 10.40 8.94
C ARG A 296 38.61 10.94 9.17
N TYR A 297 38.96 11.36 10.37
CA TYR A 297 40.31 11.84 10.67
C TYR A 297 41.40 10.80 10.39
N HIS A 298 41.17 9.52 10.69
CA HIS A 298 42.17 8.46 10.53
C HIS A 298 42.15 7.79 9.14
N PHE A 299 40.97 7.53 8.59
CA PHE A 299 40.81 6.69 7.40
C PHE A 299 40.42 7.47 6.15
N THR A 300 40.43 8.80 6.21
CA THR A 300 40.26 9.66 5.02
C THR A 300 41.40 10.68 4.92
N GLY A 301 41.60 11.25 3.73
CA GLY A 301 42.67 12.21 3.45
C GLY A 301 44.06 11.57 3.32
N ASN A 302 45.11 12.29 3.73
CA ASN A 302 46.51 11.95 3.43
C ASN A 302 47.25 11.23 4.57
N ARG A 303 46.54 10.64 5.53
CA ARG A 303 47.18 9.91 6.63
C ARG A 303 47.72 8.56 6.16
N GLN A 304 48.79 8.11 6.79
CA GLN A 304 49.34 6.77 6.57
C GLN A 304 48.31 5.67 6.90
N THR A 305 47.41 5.93 7.85
CA THR A 305 46.30 5.03 8.21
C THR A 305 45.23 4.89 7.14
N ASN A 306 45.15 5.81 6.17
CA ASN A 306 44.29 5.67 4.99
C ASN A 306 45.06 4.95 3.88
N SER A 307 45.12 3.62 3.97
CA SER A 307 45.87 2.81 3.02
C SER A 307 45.00 1.74 2.37
N LEU A 308 45.00 1.70 1.04
CA LEU A 308 44.20 0.74 0.25
C LEU A 308 44.65 -0.71 0.44
N ASN A 309 45.91 -0.93 0.81
CA ASN A 309 46.46 -2.27 1.06
C ASN A 309 46.14 -2.80 2.47
N LYS A 310 45.51 -1.99 3.33
CA LYS A 310 45.22 -2.32 4.72
C LYS A 310 43.76 -2.03 5.09
N PRO A 311 42.76 -2.60 4.38
CA PRO A 311 41.36 -2.42 4.71
C PRO A 311 41.01 -2.96 6.11
N GLU A 312 41.75 -3.94 6.62
CA GLU A 312 41.56 -4.49 7.97
C GLU A 312 41.66 -3.43 9.07
N TRP A 313 42.40 -2.33 8.85
CA TRP A 313 42.57 -1.29 9.85
C TRP A 313 41.28 -0.57 10.20
N TYR A 314 40.49 -0.16 9.21
CA TYR A 314 39.23 0.52 9.50
C TYR A 314 38.10 -0.45 9.82
N LEU A 315 38.11 -1.65 9.21
CA LEU A 315 37.12 -2.70 9.48
C LEU A 315 37.21 -3.19 10.92
N THR A 316 38.42 -3.55 11.38
CA THR A 316 38.66 -3.97 12.78
C THR A 316 38.35 -2.84 13.75
N GLN A 317 38.68 -1.59 13.40
CA GLN A 317 38.40 -0.45 14.27
C GLN A 317 36.90 -0.23 14.49
N VAL A 318 36.09 -0.45 13.44
CA VAL A 318 34.63 -0.37 13.52
C VAL A 318 34.06 -1.49 14.39
N LEU A 319 34.50 -2.74 14.21
CA LEU A 319 34.10 -3.88 15.05
C LEU A 319 34.48 -3.65 16.52
N MET A 320 35.68 -3.11 16.78
CA MET A 320 36.12 -2.77 18.13
C MET A 320 35.20 -1.74 18.79
N TRP A 321 34.79 -0.69 18.07
CA TRP A 321 33.84 0.30 18.61
C TRP A 321 32.45 -0.31 18.87
N MET A 322 31.97 -1.19 17.99
CA MET A 322 30.71 -1.92 18.22
C MET A 322 30.79 -2.77 19.50
N GLY A 323 31.91 -3.48 19.71
CA GLY A 323 32.14 -4.30 20.90
C GLY A 323 32.21 -3.49 22.18
N ASN A 324 33.04 -2.44 22.21
CA ASN A 324 33.25 -1.61 23.40
C ASN A 324 31.97 -0.89 23.85
N SER A 325 31.13 -0.49 22.90
CA SER A 325 29.87 0.20 23.18
C SER A 325 28.70 -0.74 23.53
N SER A 326 28.79 -2.04 23.24
CA SER A 326 27.67 -2.99 23.36
C SER A 326 26.99 -2.96 24.73
N LYS A 327 27.78 -3.10 25.81
CA LYS A 327 27.25 -3.15 27.18
C LYS A 327 26.51 -1.87 27.57
N PHE A 328 27.04 -0.72 27.17
CA PHE A 328 26.40 0.57 27.46
C PHE A 328 25.08 0.73 26.69
N MET A 329 25.04 0.30 25.43
CA MET A 329 23.80 0.36 24.64
C MET A 329 22.72 -0.57 25.21
N GLU A 330 23.09 -1.78 25.62
CA GLU A 330 22.15 -2.78 26.15
C GLU A 330 21.68 -2.45 27.58
N GLU A 331 22.58 -2.02 28.47
CA GLU A 331 22.25 -1.83 29.90
C GLU A 331 21.78 -0.41 30.25
N LYS A 332 22.14 0.60 29.46
CA LYS A 332 21.86 2.02 29.78
C LYS A 332 20.91 2.68 28.79
N ILE A 333 21.12 2.51 27.48
CA ILE A 333 20.30 3.18 26.46
C ILE A 333 19.01 2.40 26.18
N GLN A 334 19.08 1.08 25.99
CA GLN A 334 17.90 0.27 25.66
C GLN A 334 16.74 0.43 26.67
N PRO A 335 16.95 0.43 28.00
CA PRO A 335 15.85 0.63 28.94
C PRO A 335 15.19 2.02 28.86
N ILE A 336 15.91 3.03 28.35
CA ILE A 336 15.34 4.36 28.12
C ILE A 336 14.45 4.33 26.86
N LEU A 337 14.91 3.66 25.80
CA LEU A 337 14.13 3.48 24.57
C LEU A 337 12.87 2.64 24.81
N ASP A 338 12.98 1.56 25.58
CA ASP A 338 11.86 0.68 25.91
C ASP A 338 10.77 1.43 26.71
N ARG A 339 11.17 2.28 27.66
CA ARG A 339 10.22 3.15 28.40
C ARG A 339 9.53 4.18 27.50
N ALA A 340 10.18 4.61 26.43
CA ALA A 340 9.63 5.51 25.44
C ALA A 340 8.80 4.78 24.36
N ASP A 341 8.54 3.47 24.51
CA ASP A 341 7.84 2.61 23.54
C ASP A 341 8.47 2.61 22.13
N ALA A 342 9.78 2.87 22.05
CA ALA A 342 10.50 2.85 20.80
C ALA A 342 10.78 1.41 20.39
N LYS A 343 10.24 0.96 19.24
CA LYS A 343 10.46 -0.38 18.68
C LYS A 343 11.83 -0.51 18.00
N ILE A 344 12.87 -0.06 18.68
CA ILE A 344 14.21 0.11 18.14
C ILE A 344 15.21 -0.58 19.08
N ASN A 345 16.10 -1.38 18.51
CA ASN A 345 17.22 -1.94 19.25
C ASN A 345 18.43 -0.99 19.18
N ALA A 346 18.82 -0.42 20.32
CA ALA A 346 19.84 0.60 20.46
C ALA A 346 21.21 0.13 19.95
N LYS A 347 21.58 -1.12 20.26
CA LYS A 347 22.83 -1.73 19.80
C LYS A 347 22.83 -1.91 18.30
N VAL A 348 21.73 -2.42 17.74
CA VAL A 348 21.62 -2.63 16.29
C VAL A 348 21.69 -1.31 15.54
N GLU A 349 21.00 -0.26 16.01
CA GLU A 349 21.08 1.07 15.40
C GLU A 349 22.48 1.67 15.48
N LEU A 350 23.19 1.55 16.61
CA LEU A 350 24.57 1.98 16.70
C LEU A 350 25.46 1.22 15.69
N CYS A 351 25.27 -0.10 15.60
CA CYS A 351 25.99 -0.92 14.62
C CYS A 351 25.67 -0.49 13.18
N ARG A 352 24.41 -0.18 12.85
CA ARG A 352 24.02 0.34 11.53
C ARG A 352 24.78 1.61 11.17
N GLY A 353 24.83 2.58 12.09
CA GLY A 353 25.52 3.84 11.81
C GLY A 353 27.04 3.77 11.84
N LEU A 354 27.63 2.79 12.53
CA LEU A 354 29.06 2.50 12.43
C LEU A 354 29.40 1.74 11.14
N LEU A 355 28.54 0.81 10.73
CA LEU A 355 28.65 0.05 9.50
C LEU A 355 28.58 0.97 8.28
N SER A 356 27.72 2.00 8.30
CA SER A 356 27.62 2.95 7.19
C SER A 356 28.94 3.70 6.92
N LEU A 357 29.76 3.96 7.94
CA LEU A 357 31.11 4.54 7.76
C LEU A 357 32.04 3.58 7.01
N ALA A 358 32.01 2.31 7.36
CA ALA A 358 32.78 1.27 6.68
C ALA A 358 32.30 1.08 5.24
N GLN A 359 30.98 1.04 5.02
CA GLN A 359 30.38 0.91 3.69
C GLN A 359 30.72 2.09 2.78
N GLU A 360 30.61 3.34 3.27
CA GLU A 360 31.02 4.55 2.52
C GLU A 360 32.48 4.47 2.08
N LYS A 361 33.36 4.01 2.99
CA LYS A 361 34.80 3.85 2.70
C LYS A 361 35.07 2.71 1.71
N LEU A 362 34.40 1.57 1.88
CA LEU A 362 34.50 0.42 0.99
C LEU A 362 34.04 0.74 -0.42
N ALA A 363 32.89 1.41 -0.57
CA ALA A 363 32.36 1.86 -1.86
C ALA A 363 33.34 2.76 -2.61
N HIS A 364 34.10 3.58 -1.88
CA HIS A 364 35.13 4.43 -2.46
C HIS A 364 36.41 3.65 -2.84
N ASP A 365 36.80 2.66 -2.04
CA ASP A 365 38.08 1.96 -2.20
C ASP A 365 38.01 0.77 -3.17
N ALA A 366 36.91 0.02 -3.20
CA ALA A 366 36.76 -1.18 -4.02
C ALA A 366 36.98 -0.94 -5.53
N PRO A 367 36.42 0.12 -6.16
CA PRO A 367 36.64 0.40 -7.57
C PRO A 367 38.11 0.72 -7.91
N ARG A 368 38.90 1.19 -6.95
CA ARG A 368 40.30 1.57 -7.15
C ARG A 368 41.24 0.36 -7.16
N LEU A 369 40.80 -0.77 -6.60
CA LEU A 369 41.57 -2.00 -6.51
C LEU A 369 41.33 -2.96 -7.68
N LEU A 370 40.43 -2.64 -8.62
CA LEU A 370 40.07 -3.53 -9.74
C LEU A 370 41.25 -3.89 -10.67
N TYR A 371 42.34 -3.14 -10.63
CA TYR A 371 43.53 -3.35 -11.47
C TYR A 371 44.64 -4.17 -10.80
N ASP A 372 44.54 -4.47 -9.50
CA ASP A 372 45.52 -5.25 -8.75
C ASP A 372 44.84 -6.49 -8.14
N ASP A 373 45.08 -7.66 -8.75
CA ASP A 373 44.45 -8.92 -8.35
C ASP A 373 44.75 -9.27 -6.88
N ALA A 374 45.97 -9.02 -6.40
CA ALA A 374 46.39 -9.41 -5.05
C ALA A 374 45.73 -8.52 -3.98
N LEU A 375 45.74 -7.19 -4.19
CA LEU A 375 45.08 -6.26 -3.28
C LEU A 375 43.55 -6.42 -3.32
N PHE A 376 42.99 -6.74 -4.48
CA PHE A 376 41.56 -7.00 -4.61
C PHE A 376 41.14 -8.25 -3.84
N CYS A 377 41.86 -9.37 -3.98
CA CYS A 377 41.58 -10.59 -3.20
C CYS A 377 41.67 -10.32 -1.69
N HIS A 378 42.71 -9.62 -1.25
CA HIS A 378 42.85 -9.22 0.15
C HIS A 378 41.63 -8.41 0.64
N LEU A 379 41.16 -7.44 -0.14
CA LEU A 379 39.95 -6.68 0.20
C LEU A 379 38.71 -7.58 0.33
N VAL A 380 38.50 -8.51 -0.61
CA VAL A 380 37.37 -9.45 -0.56
C VAL A 380 37.43 -10.30 0.71
N ASP A 381 38.60 -10.84 1.04
CA ASP A 381 38.80 -11.69 2.22
C ASP A 381 38.49 -10.91 3.51
N GLU A 382 38.96 -9.68 3.61
CA GLU A 382 38.70 -8.80 4.76
C GLU A 382 37.22 -8.41 4.89
N ILE A 383 36.51 -8.17 3.77
CA ILE A 383 35.05 -7.92 3.81
C ILE A 383 34.29 -9.17 4.26
N LEU A 384 34.64 -10.36 3.74
CA LEU A 384 34.00 -11.61 4.13
C LEU A 384 34.23 -11.92 5.62
N GLN A 385 35.44 -11.70 6.11
CA GLN A 385 35.79 -11.86 7.52
C GLN A 385 35.06 -10.84 8.40
N PHE A 386 35.02 -9.57 8.00
CA PHE A 386 34.27 -8.53 8.70
C PHE A 386 32.78 -8.86 8.79
N GLU A 387 32.16 -9.32 7.70
CA GLU A 387 30.75 -9.72 7.70
C GLU A 387 30.52 -10.90 8.66
N ARG A 388 31.39 -11.90 8.64
CA ARG A 388 31.30 -13.04 9.55
C ARG A 388 31.33 -12.57 11.01
N GLU A 389 32.30 -11.75 11.40
CA GLU A 389 32.41 -11.23 12.76
C GLU A 389 31.23 -10.33 13.16
N LEU A 390 30.74 -9.49 12.24
CA LEU A 390 29.56 -8.66 12.44
C LEU A 390 28.33 -9.51 12.81
N ARG A 391 28.13 -10.64 12.13
CA ARG A 391 26.99 -11.55 12.38
C ARG A 391 27.20 -12.45 13.59
N THR A 392 28.38 -13.02 13.78
CA THR A 392 28.63 -14.01 14.83
C THR A 392 28.96 -13.39 16.18
N THR A 393 29.79 -12.34 16.19
CA THR A 393 30.32 -11.74 17.43
C THR A 393 29.43 -10.61 17.92
N HIS A 394 28.95 -9.75 17.02
CA HIS A 394 28.10 -8.61 17.37
C HIS A 394 26.60 -8.90 17.27
N SER A 395 26.23 -10.11 16.81
CA SER A 395 24.84 -10.56 16.65
C SER A 395 24.00 -9.60 15.79
N TYR A 396 24.60 -9.01 14.76
CA TYR A 396 23.91 -8.09 13.88
C TYR A 396 22.81 -8.83 13.06
N PRO A 397 21.56 -8.35 13.04
CA PRO A 397 20.44 -9.07 12.43
C PRO A 397 20.65 -9.37 10.95
N SER A 398 20.30 -10.59 10.53
CA SER A 398 20.61 -11.02 9.17
C SER A 398 19.78 -10.36 8.07
N MET A 399 18.61 -9.85 8.46
CA MET A 399 17.66 -9.12 7.61
C MET A 399 18.16 -7.72 7.23
N LEU A 400 19.15 -7.19 7.95
CA LEU A 400 19.70 -5.86 7.69
C LEU A 400 20.93 -5.95 6.77
N PRO A 401 21.19 -4.90 5.97
CA PRO A 401 22.29 -4.91 5.03
C PRO A 401 23.64 -4.86 5.72
N GLY A 402 24.52 -5.79 5.34
CA GLY A 402 25.91 -5.87 5.75
C GLY A 402 26.87 -5.14 4.80
N ALA A 403 28.17 -5.43 4.89
CA ALA A 403 29.20 -4.91 3.98
C ALA A 403 29.24 -5.67 2.63
N LEU A 404 28.64 -6.87 2.55
CA LEU A 404 28.66 -7.71 1.35
C LEU A 404 28.10 -7.05 0.09
N HIS A 405 27.15 -6.11 0.23
CA HIS A 405 26.52 -5.47 -0.92
C HIS A 405 27.53 -4.72 -1.81
N ILE A 406 28.64 -4.25 -1.25
CA ILE A 406 29.74 -3.60 -2.00
C ILE A 406 30.38 -4.58 -2.99
N LEU A 407 30.52 -5.85 -2.59
CA LEU A 407 31.05 -6.91 -3.46
C LEU A 407 30.06 -7.34 -4.54
N LEU A 408 28.78 -7.03 -4.36
CA LEU A 408 27.70 -7.36 -5.29
C LEU A 408 27.42 -6.25 -6.30
N GLU A 409 28.12 -5.12 -6.22
CA GLU A 409 28.12 -4.14 -7.28
C GLU A 409 28.66 -4.75 -8.58
N GLU A 410 27.99 -4.49 -9.70
CA GLU A 410 28.21 -5.19 -10.97
C GLU A 410 29.69 -5.28 -11.37
N THR A 411 30.42 -4.17 -11.33
CA THR A 411 31.83 -4.11 -11.74
C THR A 411 32.76 -4.86 -10.79
N VAL A 412 32.51 -4.75 -9.48
CA VAL A 412 33.27 -5.41 -8.41
C VAL A 412 33.02 -6.91 -8.44
N PHE A 413 31.76 -7.33 -8.62
CA PHE A 413 31.37 -8.72 -8.67
C PHE A 413 31.95 -9.43 -9.89
N GLN A 414 31.90 -8.81 -11.07
CA GLN A 414 32.51 -9.37 -12.29
C GLN A 414 34.03 -9.55 -12.15
N LYS A 415 34.70 -8.56 -11.53
CA LYS A 415 36.14 -8.68 -11.23
C LYS A 415 36.40 -9.84 -10.27
N TRP A 416 35.59 -9.97 -9.21
CA TRP A 416 35.72 -11.06 -8.26
C TRP A 416 35.59 -12.43 -8.92
N LEU A 417 34.54 -12.67 -9.71
CA LEU A 417 34.36 -13.93 -10.45
C LEU A 417 35.54 -14.24 -11.37
N THR A 418 36.09 -13.22 -12.03
CA THR A 418 37.23 -13.38 -12.94
C THR A 418 38.49 -13.79 -12.19
N VAL A 419 38.81 -13.11 -11.09
CA VAL A 419 40.00 -13.41 -10.29
C VAL A 419 39.86 -14.75 -9.57
N GLU A 420 38.70 -15.03 -8.99
CA GLU A 420 38.45 -16.30 -8.29
C GLU A 420 38.60 -17.49 -9.26
N ARG A 421 38.04 -17.38 -10.48
CA ARG A 421 38.22 -18.41 -11.52
C ARG A 421 39.69 -18.60 -11.88
N LYS A 422 40.41 -17.50 -12.13
CA LYS A 422 41.84 -17.54 -12.48
C LYS A 422 42.65 -18.25 -11.38
N MET A 423 42.46 -17.84 -10.12
CA MET A 423 43.17 -18.40 -8.96
C MET A 423 42.82 -19.87 -8.73
N ALA A 424 41.54 -20.25 -8.89
CA ALA A 424 41.11 -21.63 -8.76
C ALA A 424 41.77 -22.54 -9.82
N VAL A 425 41.82 -22.11 -11.08
CA VAL A 425 42.48 -22.86 -12.17
C VAL A 425 43.99 -22.98 -11.90
N GLU A 426 44.66 -21.88 -11.56
CA GLU A 426 46.10 -21.89 -11.22
C GLU A 426 46.40 -22.83 -10.04
N LYS A 427 45.52 -22.88 -9.04
CA LYS A 427 45.66 -23.78 -7.90
C LYS A 427 45.47 -25.25 -8.28
N VAL A 428 44.50 -25.56 -9.14
CA VAL A 428 44.27 -26.91 -9.68
C VAL A 428 45.48 -27.36 -10.51
N ASP A 429 45.98 -26.53 -11.41
CA ASP A 429 47.14 -26.86 -12.24
C ASP A 429 48.39 -27.13 -11.39
N THR A 430 48.63 -26.29 -10.37
CA THR A 430 49.73 -26.46 -9.42
C THR A 430 49.59 -27.76 -8.63
N MET A 431 48.39 -28.08 -8.17
CA MET A 431 48.09 -29.30 -7.42
C MET A 431 48.27 -30.56 -8.28
N LEU A 432 47.81 -30.56 -9.53
CA LEU A 432 47.97 -31.70 -10.45
C LEU A 432 49.43 -31.91 -10.88
N SER A 433 50.22 -30.83 -10.88
CA SER A 433 51.64 -30.84 -11.26
C SER A 433 52.59 -31.09 -10.08
N ALA A 434 52.08 -31.21 -8.85
CA ALA A 434 52.90 -31.40 -7.66
C ALA A 434 53.57 -32.78 -7.63
N GLU A 435 54.80 -32.84 -7.13
CA GLU A 435 55.53 -34.10 -6.94
C GLU A 435 54.80 -34.96 -5.88
N GLY A 436 54.20 -36.06 -6.32
CA GLY A 436 53.40 -36.94 -5.45
C GLY A 436 51.88 -36.71 -5.50
N ALA A 437 51.39 -35.79 -6.34
CA ALA A 437 49.96 -35.50 -6.51
C ALA A 437 49.07 -36.74 -6.68
N TRP A 438 49.53 -37.71 -7.47
CA TRP A 438 48.81 -38.95 -7.78
C TRP A 438 49.09 -40.11 -6.82
N SER A 439 49.67 -39.80 -5.67
CA SER A 439 50.01 -40.79 -4.66
C SER A 439 49.24 -40.56 -3.37
N SER A 440 49.00 -41.63 -2.63
CA SER A 440 48.38 -41.53 -1.31
C SER A 440 49.35 -40.85 -0.33
N GLN A 441 48.86 -39.89 0.47
CA GLN A 441 49.64 -39.23 1.53
C GLN A 441 50.05 -40.21 2.67
N TYR A 442 49.45 -41.41 2.73
CA TYR A 442 49.55 -42.33 3.86
C TYR A 442 50.27 -43.64 3.52
N ARG A 443 51.35 -43.59 2.72
CA ARG A 443 52.10 -44.78 2.27
C ARG A 443 52.72 -45.62 3.40
N ASP A 444 52.95 -45.02 4.57
CA ASP A 444 53.75 -45.64 5.65
C ASP A 444 52.90 -46.31 6.76
N ILE A 445 51.58 -46.43 6.58
CA ILE A 445 50.67 -47.05 7.56
C ILE A 445 50.23 -48.41 7.00
N SER A 446 50.79 -49.49 7.55
CA SER A 446 50.69 -50.87 7.04
C SER A 446 49.29 -51.50 7.07
N ASP A 447 48.35 -50.90 7.80
CA ASP A 447 47.04 -51.51 8.10
C ASP A 447 45.86 -50.78 7.42
N MET A 448 46.10 -50.05 6.32
CA MET A 448 45.06 -49.24 5.69
C MET A 448 44.81 -49.57 4.22
N ASP A 449 43.53 -49.73 3.93
CA ASP A 449 42.83 -50.15 2.70
C ASP A 449 43.39 -49.61 1.37
N GLU A 450 43.33 -50.43 0.31
CA GLU A 450 43.80 -50.13 -1.07
C GLU A 450 42.96 -49.07 -1.80
N LEU A 451 41.88 -48.58 -1.18
CA LEU A 451 40.90 -47.62 -1.72
C LEU A 451 41.20 -46.15 -1.40
N LYS A 452 42.46 -45.77 -1.13
CA LYS A 452 42.79 -44.38 -0.74
C LYS A 452 42.76 -43.41 -1.92
N ALA A 453 42.14 -42.25 -1.68
CA ALA A 453 42.19 -41.12 -2.58
C ALA A 453 43.64 -40.60 -2.72
N PRO A 454 44.06 -40.15 -3.91
CA PRO A 454 45.34 -39.48 -4.09
C PRO A 454 45.35 -38.11 -3.38
N ASP A 455 46.54 -37.64 -3.01
CA ASP A 455 46.78 -36.32 -2.38
C ASP A 455 46.08 -35.17 -3.14
N CYS A 456 46.15 -35.21 -4.48
CA CYS A 456 45.48 -34.21 -5.30
C CYS A 456 43.95 -34.21 -5.14
N ALA A 457 43.31 -35.35 -4.86
CA ALA A 457 41.87 -35.39 -4.67
C ALA A 457 41.46 -34.75 -3.33
N GLU A 458 42.24 -34.94 -2.27
CA GLU A 458 41.99 -34.29 -0.97
C GLU A 458 42.22 -32.77 -1.04
N THR A 459 43.31 -32.35 -1.70
CA THR A 459 43.59 -30.93 -1.93
C THR A 459 42.51 -30.27 -2.80
N PHE A 460 42.01 -30.98 -3.82
CA PHE A 460 40.91 -30.52 -4.67
C PHE A 460 39.60 -30.36 -3.88
N MET A 461 39.26 -31.34 -3.04
CA MET A 461 38.09 -31.26 -2.18
C MET A 461 38.19 -30.09 -1.20
N THR A 462 39.37 -29.85 -0.64
CA THR A 462 39.62 -28.70 0.23
C THR A 462 39.43 -27.38 -0.52
N LEU A 463 39.95 -27.27 -1.75
CA LEU A 463 39.73 -26.10 -2.60
C LEU A 463 38.23 -25.86 -2.87
N LEU A 464 37.48 -26.91 -3.21
CA LEU A 464 36.03 -26.80 -3.43
C LEU A 464 35.30 -26.36 -2.15
N LEU A 465 35.67 -26.89 -0.99
CA LEU A 465 35.07 -26.51 0.30
C LEU A 465 35.36 -25.04 0.63
N VAL A 466 36.59 -24.57 0.42
CA VAL A 466 36.97 -23.16 0.65
C VAL A 466 36.20 -22.22 -0.27
N ILE A 467 36.11 -22.54 -1.57
CA ILE A 467 35.32 -21.75 -2.53
C ILE A 467 33.84 -21.75 -2.12
N THR A 468 33.31 -22.91 -1.73
CA THR A 468 31.90 -23.04 -1.32
C THR A 468 31.60 -22.22 -0.06
N ASP A 469 32.45 -22.26 0.97
CA ASP A 469 32.30 -21.48 2.20
C ASP A 469 32.27 -19.96 1.91
N ARG A 470 33.12 -19.48 1.00
CA ARG A 470 33.16 -18.07 0.59
C ARG A 470 31.85 -17.62 -0.06
N TYR A 471 31.30 -18.44 -0.96
CA TYR A 471 30.05 -18.11 -1.67
C TYR A 471 28.78 -18.37 -0.85
N GLN A 472 28.81 -19.24 0.16
CA GLN A 472 27.65 -19.45 1.05
C GLN A 472 27.21 -18.15 1.73
N LEU A 473 28.17 -17.33 2.20
CA LEU A 473 27.89 -16.03 2.80
C LEU A 473 27.16 -15.08 1.84
N VAL A 474 27.46 -15.19 0.56
CA VAL A 474 26.88 -14.35 -0.49
C VAL A 474 25.51 -14.87 -0.94
N ALA A 475 25.35 -16.19 -1.09
CA ALA A 475 24.11 -16.82 -1.53
C ALA A 475 22.94 -16.55 -0.57
N VAL A 476 23.22 -16.46 0.73
CA VAL A 476 22.22 -16.07 1.75
C VAL A 476 21.71 -14.63 1.53
N PHE A 477 22.51 -13.75 0.92
CA PHE A 477 22.21 -12.34 0.77
C PHE A 477 21.71 -11.94 -0.62
N ALA A 478 22.22 -12.56 -1.69
CA ALA A 478 21.88 -12.25 -3.08
C ALA A 478 20.56 -12.86 -3.56
N GLY A 479 20.00 -13.81 -2.80
CA GLY A 479 18.86 -14.63 -3.23
C GLY A 479 19.18 -15.51 -4.46
N PRO A 480 18.29 -16.45 -4.82
CA PRO A 480 18.52 -17.37 -5.93
C PRO A 480 18.57 -16.68 -7.32
N ALA A 481 18.29 -15.38 -7.41
CA ALA A 481 18.22 -14.64 -8.68
C ALA A 481 19.59 -14.27 -9.26
N GLN A 482 20.67 -14.23 -8.47
CA GLN A 482 22.01 -13.87 -8.94
C GLN A 482 22.97 -15.06 -9.09
N PHE A 483 22.63 -16.22 -8.53
CA PHE A 483 23.40 -17.46 -8.63
C PHE A 483 22.57 -18.54 -9.36
N PRO A 484 22.65 -18.63 -10.69
CA PRO A 484 22.07 -19.77 -11.40
C PRO A 484 22.97 -20.99 -11.12
N GLY A 485 22.64 -21.81 -10.12
CA GLY A 485 23.30 -23.11 -9.97
C GLY A 485 23.18 -23.87 -8.66
N SER A 486 22.71 -23.31 -7.54
CA SER A 486 22.85 -23.97 -6.23
C SER A 486 21.59 -24.63 -5.65
N ALA A 487 20.50 -24.78 -6.41
CA ALA A 487 19.23 -25.32 -5.88
C ALA A 487 18.69 -26.61 -6.52
N GLU A 488 19.40 -27.25 -7.47
CA GLU A 488 18.97 -28.54 -8.02
C GLU A 488 20.13 -29.54 -8.00
N GLY A 489 20.23 -30.34 -6.93
CA GLY A 489 21.22 -31.40 -6.89
C GLY A 489 21.57 -31.96 -5.51
N ALA A 490 20.61 -32.11 -4.60
CA ALA A 490 20.80 -32.92 -3.38
C ALA A 490 19.45 -33.50 -2.94
N GLY A 491 18.96 -34.46 -3.72
CA GLY A 491 17.68 -35.12 -3.51
C GLY A 491 17.54 -36.26 -4.51
N GLY A 492 18.40 -37.26 -4.38
CA GLY A 492 18.42 -38.48 -5.17
C GLY A 492 19.23 -39.55 -4.45
#